data_AF-A0A959CDX4-F1
#
_entry.id   AF-A0A959CDX4-F1
#
_cell.length_a   1.000
_cell.length_b   1.000
_cell.length_c   1.000
_cell.angle_alpha   90.00
_cell.angle_beta   90.00
_cell.angle_gamma   90.00
#
_symmetry.space_group_name_H-M   'P 1'
#
loop_
_entity.id
_entity.type
_entity.pdbx_description
1 polymer ?
#
loop_
_entity_poly.entity_id
_entity_poly.type
_entity_poly.pdbx_seq_one_letter_code
_entity_poly.pdbx_strand_id
1 'polypeptide(L)'
;MPTVLLFALALLACSKPDLASPADEPVATEESGGLASQMLAEVNALRETGCRCGTRWMPPAPALSWNTQLANAARRHAGDMQRNDFFNHRGSD
;
A
#
# COMPACT_ATOMS: atom_id res chain seq x y z
N MET A 1 -49.12 -30.94 17.46
CA MET A 1 -48.27 -29.85 17.98
C MET A 1 -46.92 -29.84 17.26
N PRO A 2 -46.82 -29.34 16.01
CA PRO A 2 -45.57 -29.36 15.25
C PRO A 2 -44.98 -27.98 14.95
N THR A 3 -45.43 -26.90 15.63
CA THR A 3 -44.99 -25.53 15.33
C THR A 3 -43.81 -25.04 16.18
N VAL A 4 -43.35 -25.80 17.18
CA VAL A 4 -42.30 -25.34 18.09
C VAL A 4 -40.87 -25.65 17.60
N LEU A 5 -40.70 -26.58 16.64
CA LEU A 5 -39.36 -27.01 16.20
C LEU A 5 -38.74 -26.22 15.03
N LEU A 6 -39.40 -25.19 14.50
CA LEU A 6 -38.83 -24.38 13.41
C LEU A 6 -38.13 -23.08 13.88
N PHE A 7 -38.20 -22.75 15.17
CA PHE A 7 -37.66 -21.49 15.70
C PHE A 7 -36.31 -21.61 16.42
N ALA A 8 -35.77 -22.83 16.58
CA ALA A 8 -34.52 -23.05 17.31
C ALA A 8 -33.26 -23.13 16.42
N LEU A 9 -33.41 -23.10 15.09
CA LEU A 9 -32.30 -23.19 14.14
C LEU A 9 -31.93 -21.82 13.53
N ALA A 10 -32.21 -20.72 14.24
CA ALA A 10 -31.86 -19.35 13.82
C ALA A 10 -30.89 -18.65 14.80
N LEU A 11 -30.41 -19.35 15.84
CA LEU A 11 -29.50 -18.77 16.85
C LEU A 11 -28.07 -19.35 16.83
N LEU A 12 -27.72 -20.23 15.87
CA LEU A 12 -26.32 -20.37 15.44
C LEU A 12 -25.97 -19.22 14.47
N ALA A 13 -26.31 -18.00 14.86
CA ALA A 13 -25.66 -16.83 14.33
C ALA A 13 -24.21 -16.89 14.82
N CYS A 14 -23.26 -16.99 13.89
CA CYS A 14 -21.85 -16.81 14.22
C CYS A 14 -21.71 -15.46 14.94
N SER A 15 -21.42 -15.47 16.24
CA SER A 15 -20.68 -14.36 16.84
C SER A 15 -19.37 -14.31 16.07
N LYS A 16 -19.31 -13.45 15.04
CA LYS A 16 -18.04 -13.06 14.43
C LYS A 16 -17.24 -12.52 15.62
N PRO A 17 -16.15 -13.17 16.06
CA PRO A 17 -15.23 -12.44 16.92
C PRO A 17 -14.92 -11.16 16.15
N ASP A 18 -15.01 -10.01 16.79
CA ASP A 18 -14.49 -8.76 16.26
C ASP A 18 -12.98 -8.97 16.08
N LEU A 19 -12.62 -9.63 14.98
CA LEU A 19 -11.33 -9.50 14.36
C LEU A 19 -11.33 -8.03 14.00
N ALA A 20 -10.63 -7.25 14.82
CA ALA A 20 -10.29 -5.88 14.52
C ALA A 20 -10.04 -5.78 13.01
N SER A 21 -10.70 -4.80 12.39
CA SER A 21 -10.45 -4.52 10.99
C SER A 21 -8.94 -4.44 10.78
N PRO A 22 -8.36 -5.00 9.70
CA PRO A 22 -6.94 -4.81 9.39
C PRO A 22 -6.52 -3.33 9.31
N ALA A 23 -7.49 -2.41 9.35
CA ALA A 23 -7.33 -0.97 9.39
C ALA A 23 -7.08 -0.37 10.80
N ASP A 24 -7.28 -1.12 11.88
CA ASP A 24 -7.08 -0.65 13.27
C ASP A 24 -5.80 -1.17 13.92
N GLU A 25 -5.03 -2.02 13.22
CA GLU A 25 -3.68 -2.32 13.66
C GLU A 25 -2.86 -1.03 13.60
N PRO A 26 -2.17 -0.63 14.69
CA PRO A 26 -1.25 0.49 14.62
C PRO A 26 -0.24 0.15 13.53
N VAL A 27 -0.28 0.89 12.42
CA VAL A 27 0.78 0.87 11.41
C VAL A 27 2.05 1.06 12.20
N ALA A 28 2.80 -0.04 12.33
CA ALA A 28 4.05 -0.07 13.04
C ALA A 28 4.90 1.05 12.43
N THR A 29 5.11 2.10 13.21
CA THR A 29 6.06 3.16 12.92
C THR A 29 7.46 2.59 13.12
N GLU A 30 7.80 1.59 12.32
CA GLU A 30 9.11 0.97 12.29
C GLU A 30 9.73 1.42 10.96
N GLU A 31 10.68 2.36 11.07
CA GLU A 31 11.73 2.57 10.07
C GLU A 31 11.28 2.88 8.62
N SER A 32 10.57 4.00 8.42
CA SER A 32 10.38 4.55 7.05
C SER A 32 11.72 4.76 6.32
N GLY A 33 12.82 4.96 7.05
CA GLY A 33 14.18 5.03 6.52
C GLY A 33 14.70 3.71 5.96
N GLY A 34 14.31 2.57 6.56
CA GLY A 34 14.67 1.24 6.08
C GLY A 34 13.98 0.91 4.76
N LEU A 35 12.68 1.18 4.68
CA LEU A 35 11.91 0.92 3.45
C LEU A 35 12.36 1.83 2.30
N ALA A 36 12.58 3.12 2.55
CA ALA A 36 13.06 4.07 1.56
C ALA A 36 14.42 3.65 0.96
N SER A 37 15.34 3.22 1.83
CA SER A 37 16.66 2.74 1.42
C SER A 37 16.58 1.47 0.56
N GLN A 38 15.75 0.51 0.97
CA GLN A 38 15.51 -0.72 0.20
C GLN A 38 14.91 -0.41 -1.17
N MET A 39 13.87 0.43 -1.23
CA MET A 39 13.26 0.84 -2.50
C MET A 39 14.28 1.49 -3.44
N LEU A 40 15.11 2.42 -2.94
CA LEU A 40 16.13 3.08 -3.76
C LEU A 40 17.19 2.07 -4.25
N ALA A 41 17.60 1.12 -3.42
CA ALA A 41 18.57 0.09 -3.79
C ALA A 41 18.06 -0.76 -4.96
N GLU A 42 16.81 -1.24 -4.89
CA GLU A 42 16.19 -2.05 -5.95
C GLU A 42 16.02 -1.25 -7.25
N VAL A 43 15.60 0.02 -7.15
CA VAL A 43 15.51 0.92 -8.31
C VAL A 43 16.88 1.10 -8.96
N ASN A 44 17.94 1.31 -8.17
CA ASN A 44 19.29 1.48 -8.69
C ASN A 44 19.83 0.20 -9.32
N ALA A 45 19.55 -0.98 -8.77
CA ALA A 45 19.94 -2.25 -9.37
C ALA A 45 19.34 -2.44 -10.77
N LEU A 46 18.07 -2.10 -10.97
CA LEU A 46 17.42 -2.10 -12.28
C LEU A 46 17.99 -1.04 -13.22
N ARG A 47 18.32 0.16 -12.71
CA ARG A 47 18.92 1.22 -13.52
C ARG A 47 20.29 0.84 -14.03
N GLU A 48 21.14 0.26 -13.18
CA GLU A 48 22.51 -0.12 -13.54
C GLU A 48 22.56 -1.23 -14.58
N THR A 49 21.58 -2.14 -14.56
CA THR A 49 21.52 -3.27 -15.50
C THR A 49 20.77 -2.93 -16.80
N GLY A 50 19.88 -1.93 -16.77
CA GLY A 50 18.94 -1.68 -17.85
C GLY A 50 17.84 -2.74 -17.91
N CYS A 51 16.75 -2.46 -18.61
CA CYS A 51 15.62 -3.40 -18.68
C CYS A 51 14.78 -3.22 -19.93
N ARG A 52 13.95 -4.23 -20.22
CA ARG A 52 12.93 -4.14 -21.26
C ARG A 52 11.62 -3.65 -20.64
N CYS A 53 11.22 -2.43 -20.97
CA CYS A 53 9.95 -1.84 -20.55
C CYS A 53 8.92 -2.01 -21.66
N GLY A 54 8.07 -3.02 -21.55
CA GLY A 54 7.13 -3.40 -22.61
C GLY A 54 7.86 -3.87 -23.87
N THR A 55 7.67 -3.19 -25.00
CA THR A 55 8.37 -3.52 -26.26
C THR A 55 9.71 -2.82 -26.42
N ARG A 56 10.05 -1.84 -25.56
CA ARG A 56 11.23 -1.00 -25.69
C ARG A 56 12.37 -1.44 -24.77
N TRP A 57 13.58 -1.49 -25.30
CA TRP A 57 14.80 -1.61 -24.50
C TRP A 57 15.20 -0.26 -23.90
N MET A 58 15.44 -0.24 -22.59
CA MET A 58 15.97 0.90 -21.84
C MET A 58 17.39 0.55 -21.40
N PRO A 59 18.43 1.24 -21.92
CA PRO A 59 19.82 0.93 -21.57
C PRO A 59 20.13 1.27 -20.11
N PRO A 60 21.26 0.73 -19.58
CA PRO A 60 21.80 1.12 -18.27
C PRO A 60 21.84 2.64 -18.05
N ALA A 61 21.51 3.07 -16.83
CA ALA A 61 21.49 4.45 -16.38
C ALA A 61 22.21 4.59 -15.03
N PRO A 62 22.83 5.76 -14.73
CA PRO A 62 23.52 5.98 -13.46
C PRO A 62 22.58 5.83 -12.25
N ALA A 63 23.12 5.38 -11.12
CA ALA A 63 22.39 5.32 -9.86
C ALA A 63 21.85 6.69 -9.42
N LEU A 64 20.67 6.69 -8.81
CA LEU A 64 20.05 7.86 -8.19
C LEU A 64 20.52 8.01 -6.74
N SER A 65 20.57 9.25 -6.27
CA SER A 65 20.73 9.58 -4.87
C SER A 65 19.38 9.99 -4.26
N TRP A 66 19.22 9.71 -2.96
CA TRP A 66 18.03 10.13 -2.23
C TRP A 66 17.95 11.65 -2.09
N ASN A 67 16.74 12.20 -2.22
CA ASN A 67 16.47 13.61 -1.96
C ASN A 67 15.28 13.76 -1.00
N THR A 68 15.54 14.29 0.19
CA THR A 68 14.54 14.43 1.26
C THR A 68 13.39 15.37 0.88
N GLN A 69 13.62 16.39 0.05
CA GLN A 69 12.55 17.30 -0.39
C GLN A 69 11.57 16.55 -1.32
N LEU A 70 12.09 15.76 -2.27
CA LEU A 70 11.26 14.93 -3.15
C LEU A 70 10.49 13.87 -2.38
N ALA A 71 11.12 13.23 -1.39
CA ALA A 71 10.45 12.25 -0.53
C ALA A 71 9.29 12.87 0.26
N ASN A 72 9.50 14.07 0.81
CA ASN A 72 8.45 14.79 1.52
C ASN A 72 7.29 15.19 0.58
N ALA A 73 7.59 15.61 -0.65
CA ALA A 73 6.57 15.92 -1.66
C ALA A 73 5.76 14.66 -2.05
N ALA A 74 6.44 13.54 -2.32
CA ALA A 74 5.80 12.26 -2.63
C ALA A 74 4.88 11.78 -1.49
N ARG A 75 5.33 11.89 -0.23
CA ARG A 75 4.51 11.55 0.94
C ARG A 75 3.25 12.43 1.05
N ARG A 76 3.37 13.73 0.77
CA ARG A 76 2.21 14.65 0.77
C ARG A 76 1.21 14.26 -0.32
N HIS A 77 1.68 13.96 -1.53
CA HIS A 77 0.84 13.53 -2.65
C HIS A 77 0.16 12.18 -2.40
N ALA A 78 0.90 11.20 -1.86
CA ALA A 78 0.33 9.90 -1.48
C ALA A 78 -0.76 10.05 -0.39
N GLY A 79 -0.52 10.92 0.60
CA GLY A 79 -1.53 11.25 1.60
C GLY A 79 -2.75 11.97 1.02
N ASP A 80 -2.58 12.78 -0.03
CA ASP A 80 -3.68 13.43 -0.73
C ASP A 80 -4.59 12.44 -1.45
N MET A 81 -3.98 11.55 -2.25
CA MET A 81 -4.65 10.43 -2.92
C MET A 81 -5.42 9.55 -1.93
N GLN A 82 -4.80 9.22 -0.79
CA GLN A 82 -5.42 8.39 0.24
C GLN A 82 -6.59 9.08 0.95
N ARG A 83 -6.50 10.38 1.25
CA ARG A 83 -7.58 11.12 1.93
C ARG A 83 -8.79 11.38 1.04
N ASN A 84 -8.57 11.57 -0.25
CA ASN A 84 -9.59 11.97 -1.22
C ASN A 84 -10.05 10.81 -2.13
N ASP A 85 -9.62 9.58 -1.84
CA ASP A 85 -10.01 8.34 -2.54
C ASP A 85 -9.81 8.39 -4.06
N PHE A 86 -8.62 8.78 -4.50
CA PHE A 86 -8.28 8.81 -5.93
C PHE A 86 -6.85 8.34 -6.19
N PHE A 87 -6.59 7.90 -7.42
CA PHE A 87 -5.24 7.57 -7.89
C PHE A 87 -4.94 8.33 -9.19
N ASN A 88 -4.11 9.37 -9.09
CA ASN A 88 -3.78 10.25 -10.22
C ASN A 88 -2.38 10.85 -10.07
N HIS A 89 -1.82 11.32 -11.19
CA HIS A 89 -0.58 12.09 -11.21
C HIS A 89 -0.77 13.55 -10.75
N ARG A 90 -1.99 14.07 -10.73
CA ARG A 90 -2.33 15.42 -10.24
C ARG A 90 -2.98 15.32 -8.87
N GLY A 91 -2.65 16.26 -7.98
CA GLY A 91 -3.29 16.39 -6.67
C GLY A 91 -4.74 16.86 -6.81
N SER A 92 -5.44 16.97 -5.69
CA SER A 92 -6.79 17.53 -5.64
C SER A 92 -6.85 19.05 -5.80
N ASP A 93 -5.70 19.73 -5.93
CA ASP A 93 -5.56 21.18 -6.07
C ASP A 93 -5.68 21.69 -7.53
#